data_AF-A0A1B6AQD7-F1
#
_entry.id   AF-A0A1B6AQD7-F1
#
_cell.length_a   1.000
_cell.length_b   1.000
_cell.length_c   1.000
_cell.angle_alpha   90.00
_cell.angle_beta   90.00
_cell.angle_gamma   90.00
#
_symmetry.space_group_name_H-M   'P 1'
#
loop_
_entity.id
_entity.type
_entity.pdbx_description
1 polymer ?
#
loop_
_entity_poly.entity_id
_entity_poly.type
_entity_poly.pdbx_seq_one_letter_code
_entity_poly.pdbx_strand_id
1 'polypeptide(L)'
;MTSTARPDRIAFLKAHGTENDFVIVPDPDGRLDLPAAAVARICDRRAGLGGDGLLHVVRSAAHPEARSQADEAEWFMDYRNGDGSVAEMCGNGVRVFARYLLHAGLVEAGDLAIATRSGVRRVHLAKTGDVTVSMGRAELPDEGVVVTLGGRSWPARNVNMGNPHAVAFVEDLAHAGELRSVPPFSPAAVYPDGVNIEFVVDRGPRHVAMRVHERGAGETRSCGTGACAVAVAAARRDGVDPAETGTPVTYTVDVLGGRLSITELPDGTVEMTGPAEIVAEGTFDPAWLAAALA
;
A
#
# COMPACT_ATOMS: atom_id res chain seq x y z
N MET A 1 -30.78 -11.87 38.90
CA MET A 1 -30.64 -12.05 37.44
C MET A 1 -30.06 -10.76 36.88
N THR A 2 -28.74 -10.64 36.93
CA THR A 2 -28.02 -9.54 36.31
C THR A 2 -27.89 -9.85 34.83
N SER A 3 -28.57 -9.07 34.01
CA SER A 3 -28.41 -9.08 32.55
C SER A 3 -26.97 -8.67 32.24
N THR A 4 -26.09 -9.63 32.01
CA THR A 4 -24.79 -9.39 31.39
C THR A 4 -25.07 -8.97 29.95
N ALA A 5 -24.94 -7.67 29.66
CA ALA A 5 -24.89 -7.20 28.29
C ALA A 5 -23.86 -8.07 27.55
N ARG A 6 -24.28 -8.71 26.45
CA ARG A 6 -23.35 -9.38 25.55
C ARG A 6 -22.33 -8.30 25.16
N PRO A 7 -21.01 -8.56 25.21
CA PRO A 7 -20.05 -7.60 24.69
C PRO A 7 -20.47 -7.27 23.26
N ASP A 8 -20.55 -5.98 22.94
CA ASP A 8 -20.96 -5.55 21.61
C ASP A 8 -20.11 -6.28 20.57
N ARG A 9 -20.78 -6.90 19.60
CA ARG A 9 -20.10 -7.67 18.56
C ARG A 9 -19.32 -6.69 17.69
N ILE A 10 -18.00 -6.69 17.82
CA ILE A 10 -17.11 -5.86 17.01
C ILE A 10 -17.04 -6.47 15.60
N ALA A 11 -17.42 -5.66 14.61
CA ALA A 11 -17.38 -6.03 13.21
C ALA A 11 -15.95 -6.07 12.69
N PHE A 12 -15.73 -6.91 11.68
CA PHE A 12 -14.53 -6.89 10.87
C PHE A 12 -14.89 -7.07 9.40
N LEU A 13 -13.98 -6.61 8.55
CA LEU A 13 -13.96 -7.01 7.15
C LEU A 13 -12.58 -7.53 6.79
N LYS A 14 -12.53 -8.48 5.86
CA LYS A 14 -11.31 -8.92 5.20
C LYS A 14 -11.30 -8.36 3.80
N ALA A 15 -10.23 -7.68 3.42
CA ALA A 15 -10.12 -7.05 2.11
C ALA A 15 -8.68 -7.07 1.61
N HIS A 16 -8.46 -6.82 0.32
CA HIS A 16 -7.13 -6.62 -0.23
C HIS A 16 -7.09 -5.61 -1.37
N GLY A 17 -5.94 -4.97 -1.55
CA GLY A 17 -5.60 -4.22 -2.75
C GLY A 17 -4.50 -4.98 -3.48
N THR A 18 -4.83 -5.58 -4.63
CA THR A 18 -3.90 -6.44 -5.40
C THR A 18 -3.18 -7.47 -4.53
N GLU A 19 -3.97 -8.20 -3.71
CA GLU A 19 -3.55 -9.26 -2.78
C GLU A 19 -2.59 -8.85 -1.65
N ASN A 20 -2.34 -7.55 -1.43
CA ASN A 20 -1.90 -7.07 -0.13
C ASN A 20 -3.13 -6.92 0.77
N ASP A 21 -3.25 -7.77 1.79
CA ASP A 21 -4.50 -8.07 2.47
C ASP A 21 -4.57 -7.49 3.89
N PHE A 22 -5.74 -6.94 4.25
CA PHE A 22 -5.95 -6.21 5.50
C PHE A 22 -7.15 -6.76 6.27
N VAL A 23 -7.08 -6.67 7.60
CA VAL A 23 -8.26 -6.73 8.46
C VAL A 23 -8.74 -5.31 8.70
N ILE A 24 -10.00 -5.02 8.38
CA ILE A 24 -10.62 -3.71 8.61
C ILE A 24 -11.46 -3.79 9.88
N VAL A 25 -11.26 -2.86 10.80
CA VAL A 25 -12.04 -2.76 12.04
C VAL A 25 -12.75 -1.39 12.07
N PRO A 26 -14.06 -1.35 11.79
CA PRO A 26 -14.84 -0.12 11.90
C PRO A 26 -15.04 0.31 13.34
N ASP A 27 -14.64 1.54 13.66
CA ASP A 27 -14.84 2.16 14.97
C ASP A 27 -14.89 3.69 14.84
N PRO A 28 -15.95 4.25 14.21
CA PRO A 28 -16.00 5.67 13.85
C PRO A 28 -15.82 6.61 15.06
N ASP A 29 -16.20 6.17 16.25
CA ASP A 29 -16.13 6.93 17.49
C ASP A 29 -14.81 6.72 18.27
N GLY A 30 -13.89 5.86 17.78
CA GLY A 30 -12.59 5.61 18.39
C GLY A 30 -12.67 5.05 19.82
N ARG A 31 -13.60 4.12 20.05
CA ARG A 31 -13.89 3.54 21.38
C ARG A 31 -13.07 2.30 21.68
N LEU A 32 -12.49 1.68 20.66
CA LEU A 32 -11.70 0.48 20.75
C LEU A 32 -10.22 0.83 20.88
N ASP A 33 -9.61 0.42 22.00
CA ASP A 33 -8.16 0.40 22.10
C ASP A 33 -7.63 -0.86 21.43
N LEU A 34 -6.73 -0.70 20.47
CA LEU A 34 -6.09 -1.79 19.73
C LEU A 34 -4.59 -1.77 20.04
N PRO A 35 -4.11 -2.36 21.14
CA PRO A 35 -2.69 -2.43 21.41
C PRO A 35 -1.97 -3.27 20.35
N ALA A 36 -0.66 -3.04 20.15
CA ALA A 36 0.13 -3.74 19.13
C ALA A 36 0.00 -5.28 19.23
N ALA A 37 -0.01 -5.83 20.44
CA ALA A 37 -0.18 -7.26 20.67
C ALA A 37 -1.54 -7.79 20.18
N ALA A 38 -2.63 -7.01 20.33
CA ALA A 38 -3.94 -7.37 19.83
C ALA A 38 -3.97 -7.38 18.30
N VAL A 39 -3.40 -6.34 17.67
CA VAL A 39 -3.27 -6.28 16.21
C VAL A 39 -2.47 -7.46 15.67
N ALA A 40 -1.33 -7.78 16.29
CA ALA A 40 -0.53 -8.93 15.90
C ALA A 40 -1.32 -10.25 15.98
N ARG A 41 -2.12 -10.44 17.03
CA ARG A 41 -2.99 -11.62 17.17
C ARG A 41 -4.14 -11.65 16.16
N ILE A 42 -4.72 -10.50 15.80
CA ILE A 42 -5.77 -10.40 14.77
C ILE A 42 -5.19 -10.72 13.39
N CYS A 43 -4.00 -10.20 13.08
CA CYS A 43 -3.31 -10.38 11.81
C CYS A 43 -2.62 -11.75 11.66
N ASP A 44 -2.45 -12.51 12.75
CA ASP A 44 -1.91 -13.88 12.67
C ASP A 44 -2.81 -14.77 11.78
N ARG A 45 -2.20 -15.39 10.76
CA ARG A 45 -2.92 -16.18 9.74
C ARG A 45 -3.42 -17.55 10.23
N ARG A 46 -3.00 -18.01 11.42
CA ARG A 46 -3.35 -19.33 11.99
C ARG A 46 -4.25 -19.21 13.20
N ALA A 47 -3.90 -18.31 14.12
CA ALA A 47 -4.57 -18.10 15.39
C ALA A 47 -5.56 -16.92 15.36
N GLY A 48 -5.48 -16.06 14.33
CA GLY A 48 -6.36 -14.93 14.10
C GLY A 48 -7.12 -15.01 12.78
N LEU A 49 -7.48 -13.84 12.26
CA LEU A 49 -8.18 -13.71 10.98
C LEU A 49 -7.20 -13.71 9.80
N GLY A 50 -5.96 -13.26 10.03
CA GLY A 50 -4.92 -13.18 9.02
C GLY A 50 -4.95 -11.87 8.22
N GLY A 51 -3.79 -11.23 8.07
CA GLY A 51 -3.59 -10.11 7.15
C GLY A 51 -2.18 -9.52 7.28
N ASP A 52 -1.71 -8.87 6.22
CA ASP A 52 -0.46 -8.11 6.23
C ASP A 52 -0.51 -6.90 7.18
N GLY A 53 -1.72 -6.43 7.51
CA GLY A 53 -1.94 -5.43 8.55
C GLY A 53 -3.41 -5.20 8.88
N LEU A 54 -3.65 -4.21 9.75
CA LEU A 54 -4.97 -3.82 10.24
C LEU A 54 -5.26 -2.36 9.90
N LEU A 55 -6.45 -2.11 9.36
CA LEU A 55 -7.00 -0.79 9.07
C LEU A 55 -8.10 -0.47 10.08
N HIS A 56 -7.76 0.33 11.08
CA HIS A 56 -8.73 0.81 12.07
C HIS A 56 -9.40 2.08 11.53
N VAL A 57 -10.72 2.00 11.32
CA VAL A 57 -11.48 3.05 10.65
C VAL A 57 -12.15 3.93 11.68
N VAL A 58 -11.55 5.11 11.90
CA VAL A 58 -11.99 6.07 12.90
C VAL A 58 -12.23 7.44 12.26
N ARG A 59 -13.12 8.24 12.82
CA ARG A 59 -13.21 9.66 12.43
C ARG A 59 -11.95 10.39 12.92
N SER A 60 -11.40 11.27 12.10
CA SER A 60 -10.19 12.06 12.44
C SER A 60 -10.37 12.84 13.74
N ALA A 61 -11.56 13.39 13.99
CA ALA A 61 -11.88 14.12 15.22
C ALA A 61 -11.94 13.23 16.48
N ALA A 62 -12.09 11.91 16.33
CA ALA A 62 -12.14 10.96 17.43
C ALA A 62 -10.74 10.43 17.82
N HIS A 63 -9.75 10.52 16.91
CA HIS A 63 -8.41 9.98 17.15
C HIS A 63 -7.38 11.08 17.52
N PRO A 64 -6.62 10.95 18.62
CA PRO A 64 -5.67 11.99 19.05
C PRO A 64 -4.63 12.39 17.98
N GLU A 65 -4.07 11.41 17.26
CA GLU A 65 -3.05 11.65 16.21
C GLU A 65 -3.60 12.33 14.95
N ALA A 66 -4.92 12.28 14.73
CA ALA A 66 -5.55 12.78 13.50
C ALA A 66 -6.42 14.02 13.72
N ARG A 67 -6.61 14.45 14.98
CA ARG A 67 -7.47 15.58 15.34
C ARG A 67 -7.10 16.87 14.59
N SER A 68 -5.81 17.11 14.34
CA SER A 68 -5.34 18.27 13.58
C SER A 68 -5.68 18.22 12.08
N GLN A 69 -6.04 17.05 11.54
CA GLN A 69 -6.40 16.84 10.14
C GLN A 69 -7.93 16.81 9.94
N ALA A 70 -8.72 16.93 11.00
CA ALA A 70 -10.17 16.72 10.96
C ALA A 70 -10.94 17.75 10.12
N ASP A 71 -10.40 18.95 9.94
CA ASP A 71 -10.99 19.98 9.09
C ASP A 71 -10.80 19.69 7.59
N GLU A 72 -9.79 18.89 7.23
CA GLU A 72 -9.47 18.55 5.83
C GLU A 72 -9.98 17.16 5.44
N ALA A 73 -9.97 16.19 6.37
CA ALA A 73 -10.35 14.82 6.14
C ALA A 73 -11.15 14.26 7.32
N GLU A 74 -12.40 13.85 7.06
CA GLU A 74 -13.31 13.29 8.07
C GLU A 74 -12.82 11.95 8.63
N TRP A 75 -12.21 11.13 7.78
CA TRP A 75 -11.82 9.75 8.10
C TRP A 75 -10.31 9.62 8.22
N PHE A 76 -9.87 8.94 9.28
CA PHE A 76 -8.47 8.62 9.55
C PHE A 76 -8.23 7.13 9.35
N MET A 77 -7.26 6.80 8.50
CA MET A 77 -6.76 5.45 8.34
C MET A 77 -5.69 5.19 9.39
N ASP A 78 -6.11 4.69 10.56
CA ASP A 78 -5.20 4.19 11.60
C ASP A 78 -4.65 2.83 11.14
N TYR A 79 -3.57 2.88 10.36
CA TYR A 79 -2.91 1.70 9.80
C TYR A 79 -1.83 1.17 10.75
N ARG A 80 -1.85 -0.16 10.95
CA ARG A 80 -0.81 -0.91 11.65
C ARG A 80 -0.39 -2.14 10.86
N ASN A 81 0.91 -2.45 10.89
CA ASN A 81 1.44 -3.66 10.27
C ASN A 81 0.95 -4.91 11.02
N GLY A 82 1.08 -6.08 10.39
CA GLY A 82 0.65 -7.35 10.95
C GLY A 82 1.40 -7.78 12.22
N ASP A 83 2.54 -7.17 12.55
CA ASP A 83 3.24 -7.33 13.82
C ASP A 83 2.75 -6.36 14.92
N GLY A 84 1.78 -5.51 14.59
CA GLY A 84 1.20 -4.49 15.47
C GLY A 84 1.94 -3.16 15.49
N SER A 85 3.09 -3.05 14.80
CA SER A 85 3.82 -1.78 14.69
C SER A 85 3.03 -0.72 13.93
N VAL A 86 3.25 0.54 14.29
CA VAL A 86 2.62 1.68 13.61
C VAL A 86 3.17 1.81 12.21
N ALA A 87 2.27 1.99 11.24
CA ALA A 87 2.63 2.27 9.87
C ALA A 87 2.13 3.65 9.45
N GLU A 88 2.96 4.40 8.72
CA GLU A 88 2.63 5.77 8.36
C GLU A 88 1.62 5.84 7.21
N MET A 89 1.79 4.96 6.21
CA MET A 89 0.96 4.89 5.00
C MET A 89 1.17 3.56 4.26
N CYS A 90 0.15 3.12 3.54
CA CYS A 90 0.26 2.07 2.53
C CYS A 90 -0.70 2.39 1.38
N GLY A 91 -0.19 2.53 0.15
CA GLY A 91 -1.02 2.88 -1.01
C GLY A 91 -2.11 1.83 -1.30
N ASN A 92 -1.84 0.55 -1.07
CA ASN A 92 -2.86 -0.51 -1.17
C ASN A 92 -3.91 -0.38 -0.04
N GLY A 93 -3.44 -0.11 1.18
CA GLY A 93 -4.31 0.11 2.35
C GLY A 93 -5.26 1.28 2.16
N VAL A 94 -4.80 2.40 1.58
CA VAL A 94 -5.65 3.57 1.27
C VAL A 94 -6.75 3.21 0.28
N ARG A 95 -6.45 2.43 -0.77
CA ARG A 95 -7.48 1.96 -1.71
C ARG A 95 -8.53 1.09 -1.02
N VAL A 96 -8.08 0.14 -0.20
CA VAL A 96 -8.95 -0.74 0.59
C VAL A 96 -9.81 0.05 1.57
N PHE A 97 -9.24 1.02 2.25
CA PHE A 97 -9.94 1.90 3.18
C PHE A 97 -11.02 2.73 2.48
N ALA A 98 -10.70 3.38 1.36
CA ALA A 98 -11.67 4.15 0.59
C ALA A 98 -12.80 3.26 0.05
N ARG A 99 -12.46 2.04 -0.41
CA ARG A 99 -13.45 1.05 -0.86
C ARG A 99 -14.39 0.65 0.27
N TYR A 100 -13.87 0.46 1.48
CA TYR A 100 -14.69 0.18 2.66
C TYR A 100 -15.64 1.34 2.97
N LEU A 101 -15.15 2.59 2.99
CA LEU A 101 -16.01 3.74 3.27
C LEU A 101 -17.18 3.84 2.29
N LEU A 102 -16.92 3.63 1.00
CA LEU A 102 -17.95 3.60 -0.03
C LEU A 102 -18.92 2.43 0.19
N HIS A 103 -18.39 1.23 0.47
CA HIS A 103 -19.20 0.04 0.72
C HIS A 103 -20.12 0.20 1.94
N ALA A 104 -19.63 0.82 3.01
CA ALA A 104 -20.38 1.07 4.24
C ALA A 104 -21.38 2.24 4.14
N GLY A 105 -21.46 2.93 2.99
CA GLY A 105 -22.32 4.10 2.80
C GLY A 105 -21.87 5.32 3.63
N LEU A 106 -20.59 5.38 4.01
CA LEU A 106 -20.00 6.46 4.79
C LEU A 106 -19.53 7.62 3.91
N VAL A 107 -19.31 7.35 2.62
CA VAL A 107 -18.96 8.32 1.58
C VAL A 107 -19.63 7.94 0.26
N GLU A 108 -19.77 8.90 -0.64
CA GLU A 108 -20.21 8.69 -2.02
C GLU A 108 -19.02 8.55 -2.98
N ALA A 109 -19.28 8.08 -4.20
CA ALA A 109 -18.26 8.08 -5.26
C ALA A 109 -17.84 9.52 -5.61
N GLY A 110 -16.56 9.71 -5.92
CA GLY A 110 -15.95 11.02 -6.18
C GLY A 110 -14.65 11.23 -5.41
N ASP A 111 -14.26 12.50 -5.26
CA ASP A 111 -13.03 12.88 -4.56
C ASP A 111 -13.20 12.80 -3.04
N LEU A 112 -12.21 12.22 -2.39
CA LEU A 112 -12.16 11.98 -0.96
C LEU A 112 -10.78 12.35 -0.41
N ALA A 113 -10.77 12.99 0.75
CA ALA A 113 -9.57 13.19 1.56
C ALA A 113 -9.55 12.18 2.71
N ILE A 114 -8.44 11.46 2.87
CA ILE A 114 -8.24 10.49 3.95
C ILE A 114 -7.03 10.94 4.77
N ALA A 115 -7.22 11.16 6.07
CA ALA A 115 -6.13 11.44 6.98
C ALA A 115 -5.28 10.17 7.17
N THR A 116 -3.96 10.32 7.17
CA THR A 116 -3.00 9.27 7.52
C THR A 116 -1.94 9.86 8.45
N ARG A 117 -1.08 9.03 9.04
CA ARG A 117 0.06 9.53 9.83
C ARG A 117 1.08 10.27 8.97
N SER A 118 1.14 9.94 7.68
CA SER A 118 1.96 10.66 6.68
C SER A 118 1.28 11.91 6.09
N GLY A 119 0.19 12.39 6.71
CA GLY A 119 -0.62 13.51 6.21
C GLY A 119 -1.84 13.07 5.37
N VAL A 120 -2.61 14.05 4.89
CA VAL A 120 -3.83 13.80 4.12
C VAL A 120 -3.51 13.26 2.73
N ARG A 121 -4.23 12.21 2.33
CA ARG A 121 -4.17 11.62 0.98
C ARG A 121 -5.43 11.94 0.21
N ARG A 122 -5.23 12.38 -1.04
CA ARG A 122 -6.31 12.62 -1.99
C ARG A 122 -6.57 11.33 -2.77
N VAL A 123 -7.83 10.94 -2.79
CA VAL A 123 -8.32 9.69 -3.38
C VAL A 123 -9.51 10.00 -4.26
N HIS A 124 -9.63 9.30 -5.39
CA HIS A 124 -10.82 9.33 -6.22
C HIS A 124 -11.45 7.95 -6.26
N LEU A 125 -12.72 7.87 -5.88
CA LEU A 125 -13.54 6.67 -5.94
C LEU A 125 -14.35 6.67 -7.23
N ALA A 126 -13.95 5.85 -8.20
CA ALA A 126 -14.70 5.71 -9.44
C ALA A 126 -16.00 4.92 -9.20
N LYS A 127 -17.05 5.24 -9.97
CA LYS A 127 -18.32 4.47 -9.93
C LYS A 127 -18.15 3.01 -10.33
N THR A 128 -17.10 2.69 -11.08
CA THR A 128 -16.73 1.32 -11.48
C THR A 128 -16.13 0.51 -10.33
N GLY A 129 -15.77 1.15 -9.22
CA GLY A 129 -15.16 0.51 -8.04
C GLY A 129 -13.64 0.64 -7.95
N ASP A 130 -12.98 1.11 -9.02
CA ASP A 130 -11.55 1.42 -8.97
C ASP A 130 -11.28 2.63 -8.09
N VAL A 131 -10.11 2.59 -7.43
CA VAL A 131 -9.67 3.65 -6.53
C VAL A 131 -8.35 4.22 -7.01
N THR A 132 -8.33 5.54 -7.24
CA THR A 132 -7.12 6.30 -7.57
C THR A 132 -6.59 6.99 -6.32
N VAL A 133 -5.30 6.85 -6.04
CA VAL A 133 -4.63 7.49 -4.91
C VAL A 133 -3.52 8.38 -5.44
N SER A 134 -3.46 9.63 -4.98
CA SER A 134 -2.30 10.50 -5.22
C SER A 134 -1.13 10.04 -4.36
N MET A 135 -0.06 9.59 -5.01
CA MET A 135 1.12 8.96 -4.39
C MET A 135 2.26 9.95 -4.13
N GLY A 136 2.05 11.23 -4.41
CA GLY A 136 3.09 12.26 -4.34
C GLY A 136 3.93 12.29 -5.61
N ARG A 137 5.19 12.71 -5.49
CA ARG A 137 6.11 12.90 -6.62
C ARG A 137 7.25 11.91 -6.54
N ALA A 138 7.69 11.41 -7.68
CA ALA A 138 8.90 10.63 -7.76
C ALA A 138 10.12 11.55 -7.78
N GLU A 139 11.13 11.24 -6.97
CA GLU A 139 12.47 11.78 -7.14
C GLU A 139 13.31 10.75 -7.89
N LEU A 140 14.17 11.23 -8.79
CA LEU A 140 15.03 10.41 -9.63
C LEU A 140 16.50 10.77 -9.38
N PRO A 141 17.10 10.29 -8.28
CA PRO A 141 18.52 10.54 -8.02
C PRO A 141 19.40 9.99 -9.15
N ASP A 142 20.51 10.68 -9.43
CA ASP A 142 21.41 10.36 -10.54
C ASP A 142 22.35 9.18 -10.24
N GLU A 143 22.42 8.74 -8.98
CA GLU A 143 23.29 7.63 -8.58
C GLU A 143 22.93 6.35 -9.32
N GLY A 144 23.90 5.83 -10.09
CA GLY A 144 23.79 4.54 -10.74
C GLY A 144 23.89 3.39 -9.73
N VAL A 145 22.97 2.45 -9.84
CA VAL A 145 22.95 1.23 -9.02
C VAL A 145 23.03 0.01 -9.94
N VAL A 146 23.74 -1.03 -9.50
CA VAL A 146 23.73 -2.34 -10.14
C VAL A 146 23.18 -3.36 -9.17
N VAL A 147 22.09 -4.03 -9.56
CA VAL A 147 21.51 -5.17 -8.82
C VAL A 147 22.09 -6.45 -9.38
N THR A 148 22.56 -7.34 -8.52
CA THR A 148 23.19 -8.61 -8.91
C THR A 148 22.49 -9.79 -8.25
N LEU A 149 22.02 -10.74 -9.05
CA LEU A 149 21.36 -11.95 -8.57
C LEU A 149 21.55 -13.11 -9.54
N GLY A 150 21.79 -14.32 -9.01
CA GLY A 150 21.92 -15.52 -9.84
C GLY A 150 23.04 -15.47 -10.88
N GLY A 151 24.13 -14.76 -10.60
CA GLY A 151 25.26 -14.57 -11.52
C GLY A 151 24.99 -13.57 -12.65
N ARG A 152 23.87 -12.83 -12.61
CA ARG A 152 23.51 -11.76 -13.54
C ARG A 152 23.57 -10.42 -12.83
N SER A 153 23.83 -9.37 -13.58
CA SER A 153 23.87 -7.99 -13.09
C SER A 153 23.09 -7.09 -14.02
N TRP A 154 22.24 -6.25 -13.45
CA TRP A 154 21.43 -5.29 -14.20
C TRP A 154 21.67 -3.88 -13.67
N PRO A 155 21.86 -2.88 -14.54
CA PRO A 155 21.73 -1.50 -14.11
C PRO A 155 20.29 -1.27 -13.64
N ALA A 156 20.16 -0.61 -12.50
CA ALA A 156 18.89 -0.26 -11.90
C ALA A 156 18.75 1.26 -11.81
N ARG A 157 17.54 1.76 -12.05
CA ARG A 157 17.21 3.17 -11.85
C ARG A 157 16.90 3.39 -10.37
N ASN A 158 17.56 4.38 -9.76
CA ASN A 158 17.21 4.85 -8.43
C ASN A 158 15.96 5.73 -8.52
N VAL A 159 14.92 5.37 -7.78
CA VAL A 159 13.68 6.14 -7.69
C VAL A 159 13.27 6.24 -6.23
N ASN A 160 12.83 7.41 -5.79
CA ASN A 160 12.32 7.61 -4.45
C ASN A 160 10.87 8.11 -4.51
N MET A 161 9.97 7.38 -3.88
CA MET A 161 8.52 7.69 -3.78
C MET A 161 8.12 8.09 -2.35
N GLY A 162 9.06 8.64 -1.59
CA GLY A 162 9.03 8.74 -0.12
C GLY A 162 9.77 7.59 0.58
N ASN A 163 10.06 6.52 -0.17
CA ASN A 163 10.96 5.43 0.21
C ASN A 163 11.81 4.99 -1.01
N PRO A 164 13.00 4.41 -0.79
CA PRO A 164 13.94 4.10 -1.87
C PRO A 164 13.57 2.85 -2.68
N HIS A 165 13.71 2.93 -4.00
CA HIS A 165 13.47 1.87 -4.97
C HIS A 165 14.64 1.74 -5.95
N ALA A 166 15.01 0.50 -6.28
CA ALA A 166 15.98 0.15 -7.29
C ALA A 166 15.30 -0.67 -8.39
N VAL A 167 14.97 -0.01 -9.50
CA VAL A 167 14.20 -0.59 -10.60
C VAL A 167 15.14 -1.20 -11.65
N ALA A 168 15.24 -2.53 -11.67
CA ALA A 168 16.06 -3.29 -12.61
C ALA A 168 15.20 -3.89 -13.73
N PHE A 169 15.46 -3.47 -14.98
CA PHE A 169 14.85 -4.09 -16.15
C PHE A 169 15.59 -5.37 -16.51
N VAL A 170 14.84 -6.47 -16.63
CA VAL A 170 15.36 -7.82 -16.89
C VAL A 170 14.69 -8.45 -18.10
N GLU A 171 15.26 -9.53 -18.61
CA GLU A 171 14.70 -10.26 -19.75
C GLU A 171 13.57 -11.21 -19.33
N ASP A 172 13.61 -11.74 -18.10
CA ASP A 172 12.63 -12.68 -17.56
C ASP A 172 12.48 -12.48 -16.04
N LEU A 173 11.24 -12.47 -15.53
CA LEU A 173 10.95 -12.38 -14.09
C LEU A 173 11.45 -13.59 -13.30
N ALA A 174 11.69 -14.74 -13.95
CA ALA A 174 12.35 -15.89 -13.34
C ALA A 174 13.77 -15.56 -12.86
N HIS A 175 14.42 -14.55 -13.44
CA HIS A 175 15.76 -14.11 -13.03
C HIS A 175 15.78 -13.48 -11.63
N ALA A 176 14.63 -13.05 -11.11
CA ALA A 176 14.52 -12.51 -9.76
C ALA A 176 14.67 -13.59 -8.65
N GLY A 177 14.74 -14.88 -8.99
CA GLY A 177 14.99 -15.94 -7.99
C GLY A 177 13.91 -16.01 -6.91
N GLU A 178 14.28 -16.30 -5.66
CA GLU A 178 13.35 -16.49 -4.53
C GLU A 178 13.04 -15.22 -3.73
N LEU A 179 13.81 -14.13 -3.89
CA LEU A 179 13.61 -12.83 -3.22
C LEU A 179 13.39 -12.87 -1.68
N ARG A 180 13.80 -13.93 -0.99
CA ARG A 180 13.67 -14.07 0.48
C ARG A 180 14.61 -13.17 1.27
N SER A 181 15.74 -12.82 0.68
CA SER A 181 16.75 -11.91 1.23
C SER A 181 16.98 -10.78 0.25
N VAL A 182 17.44 -9.63 0.76
CA VAL A 182 17.74 -8.45 -0.07
C VAL A 182 18.71 -8.86 -1.18
N PRO A 183 18.32 -8.70 -2.47
CA PRO A 183 19.24 -8.93 -3.58
C PRO A 183 20.48 -8.05 -3.44
N PRO A 184 21.71 -8.59 -3.64
CA PRO A 184 22.92 -7.78 -3.63
C PRO A 184 22.85 -6.60 -4.60
N PHE A 185 23.32 -5.43 -4.17
CA PHE A 185 23.42 -4.24 -5.00
C PHE A 185 24.70 -3.45 -4.73
N SER A 186 25.13 -2.65 -5.69
CA SER A 186 26.32 -1.81 -5.59
C SER A 186 26.11 -0.46 -6.28
N PRO A 187 26.61 0.67 -5.71
CA PRO A 187 27.30 0.75 -4.42
C PRO A 187 26.33 0.66 -3.23
N ALA A 188 26.72 -0.03 -2.16
CA ALA A 188 25.89 -0.18 -0.95
C ALA A 188 25.54 1.18 -0.30
N ALA A 189 26.44 2.16 -0.43
CA ALA A 189 26.28 3.50 0.14
C ALA A 189 25.11 4.30 -0.44
N VAL A 190 24.54 3.89 -1.58
CA VAL A 190 23.34 4.53 -2.16
C VAL A 190 22.11 4.33 -1.26
N TYR A 191 22.06 3.20 -0.55
CA TYR A 191 20.91 2.82 0.28
C TYR A 191 21.36 2.41 1.69
N PRO A 192 21.81 3.37 2.52
CA PRO A 192 22.32 3.09 3.87
C PRO A 192 21.26 2.44 4.77
N ASP A 193 19.99 2.80 4.57
CA ASP A 193 18.85 2.30 5.34
C ASP A 193 18.11 1.16 4.61
N GLY A 194 18.71 0.55 3.59
CA GLY A 194 18.10 -0.47 2.75
C GLY A 194 17.18 0.07 1.65
N VAL A 195 16.69 -0.83 0.79
CA VAL A 195 16.00 -0.49 -0.47
C VAL A 195 14.98 -1.54 -0.87
N ASN A 196 13.92 -1.14 -1.57
CA ASN A 196 13.04 -2.05 -2.31
C ASN A 196 13.63 -2.31 -3.70
N ILE A 197 13.65 -3.56 -4.14
CA ILE A 197 14.26 -3.92 -5.43
C ILE A 197 13.20 -4.52 -6.34
N GLU A 198 12.90 -3.83 -7.44
CA GLU A 198 11.94 -4.25 -8.45
C GLU A 198 12.64 -4.86 -9.66
N PHE A 199 12.21 -6.05 -10.05
CA PHE A 199 12.62 -6.71 -11.29
C PHE A 199 11.48 -6.57 -12.29
N VAL A 200 11.75 -5.99 -13.46
CA VAL A 200 10.72 -5.54 -14.40
C VAL A 200 10.95 -6.14 -15.78
N VAL A 201 9.89 -6.65 -16.40
CA VAL A 201 9.87 -7.09 -17.81
C VAL A 201 8.82 -6.32 -18.60
N ASP A 202 9.09 -6.09 -19.88
CA ASP A 202 8.11 -5.51 -20.80
C ASP A 202 7.03 -6.54 -21.17
N ARG A 203 5.79 -6.05 -21.29
CA ARG A 203 4.61 -6.81 -21.76
C ARG A 203 3.96 -6.19 -22.99
N GLY A 204 4.33 -4.96 -23.32
CA GLY A 204 3.87 -4.23 -24.49
C GLY A 204 4.09 -2.73 -24.34
N PRO A 205 3.58 -1.92 -25.28
CA PRO A 205 3.66 -0.47 -25.18
C PRO A 205 3.03 0.02 -23.87
N ARG A 206 3.82 0.71 -23.04
CA ARG A 206 3.41 1.24 -21.73
C ARG A 206 2.79 0.18 -20.81
N HIS A 207 3.27 -1.05 -20.91
CA HIS A 207 2.80 -2.17 -20.11
C HIS A 207 3.99 -3.03 -19.69
N VAL A 208 4.18 -3.14 -18.38
CA VAL A 208 5.25 -3.91 -17.75
C VAL A 208 4.68 -4.88 -16.71
N ALA A 209 5.45 -5.90 -16.37
CA ALA A 209 5.18 -6.75 -15.22
C ALA A 209 6.38 -6.74 -14.27
N MET A 210 6.13 -6.87 -12.97
CA MET A 210 7.18 -6.80 -11.96
C MET A 210 7.07 -7.85 -10.86
N ARG A 211 8.21 -8.15 -10.25
CA ARG A 211 8.36 -8.78 -8.93
C ARG A 211 9.17 -7.85 -8.05
N VAL A 212 8.96 -7.90 -6.74
CA VAL A 212 9.61 -6.98 -5.80
C VAL A 212 10.14 -7.71 -4.59
N HIS A 213 11.34 -7.34 -4.15
CA HIS A 213 11.79 -7.54 -2.79
C HIS A 213 11.55 -6.25 -2.01
N GLU A 214 10.64 -6.25 -1.05
CA GLU A 214 10.40 -5.11 -0.18
C GLU A 214 11.33 -5.15 1.04
N ARG A 215 11.89 -3.98 1.35
CA ARG A 215 12.77 -3.79 2.50
C ARG A 215 12.07 -4.24 3.78
N GLY A 216 12.64 -5.26 4.42
CA GLY A 216 12.13 -5.81 5.68
C GLY A 216 10.97 -6.80 5.54
N ALA A 217 10.44 -7.03 4.33
CA ALA A 217 9.32 -7.93 4.10
C ALA A 217 9.65 -9.12 3.15
N GLY A 218 10.68 -9.01 2.32
CA GLY A 218 10.98 -10.06 1.34
C GLY A 218 10.11 -9.92 0.09
N GLU A 219 9.78 -11.03 -0.56
CA GLU A 219 8.87 -11.00 -1.71
C GLU A 219 7.43 -10.74 -1.27
N THR A 220 6.84 -9.67 -1.80
CA THR A 220 5.43 -9.34 -1.58
C THR A 220 4.65 -9.47 -2.88
N ARG A 221 3.32 -9.58 -2.75
CA ARG A 221 2.44 -9.74 -3.90
C ARG A 221 2.12 -8.42 -4.61
N SER A 222 2.26 -7.30 -3.90
CA SER A 222 2.01 -5.96 -4.43
C SER A 222 2.65 -4.88 -3.57
N CYS A 223 3.46 -4.02 -4.20
CA CYS A 223 4.02 -2.82 -3.59
C CYS A 223 3.52 -1.58 -4.35
N GLY A 224 2.73 -0.72 -3.70
CA GLY A 224 2.14 0.45 -4.37
C GLY A 224 3.18 1.49 -4.81
N THR A 225 4.12 1.85 -3.92
CA THR A 225 5.20 2.77 -4.28
C THR A 225 6.19 2.13 -5.25
N GLY A 226 6.42 0.82 -5.16
CA GLY A 226 7.23 0.08 -6.14
C GLY A 226 6.63 0.10 -7.54
N ALA A 227 5.32 -0.12 -7.68
CA ALA A 227 4.65 0.01 -8.97
C ALA A 227 4.72 1.45 -9.52
N CYS A 228 4.64 2.46 -8.65
CA CYS A 228 4.83 3.85 -9.04
C CYS A 228 6.25 4.13 -9.54
N ALA A 229 7.26 3.66 -8.80
CA ALA A 229 8.66 3.78 -9.17
C ALA A 229 8.95 3.10 -10.52
N VAL A 230 8.40 1.91 -10.73
CA VAL A 230 8.51 1.16 -11.99
C VAL A 230 7.92 1.93 -13.16
N ALA A 231 6.72 2.51 -13.01
CA ALA A 231 6.08 3.27 -14.06
C ALA A 231 6.89 4.53 -14.45
N VAL A 232 7.40 5.27 -13.47
CA VAL A 232 8.24 6.46 -13.72
C VAL A 232 9.56 6.06 -14.37
N ALA A 233 10.23 5.01 -13.87
CA ALA A 233 11.47 4.51 -14.47
C ALA A 233 11.25 4.03 -15.92
N ALA A 234 10.14 3.34 -16.20
CA ALA A 234 9.79 2.89 -17.54
C ALA A 234 9.49 4.07 -18.47
N ALA A 235 8.75 5.08 -17.99
CA ALA A 235 8.51 6.31 -18.75
C ALA A 235 9.83 6.99 -19.16
N ARG A 236 10.77 7.17 -18.22
CA ARG A 236 12.07 7.78 -18.52
C ARG A 236 12.93 6.92 -19.45
N ARG A 237 12.93 5.60 -19.29
CA ARG A 237 13.62 4.66 -20.21
C ARG A 237 13.07 4.78 -21.64
N ASP A 238 11.76 4.95 -21.77
CA ASP A 238 11.06 5.07 -23.05
C ASP A 238 11.15 6.50 -23.64
N GLY A 239 11.91 7.39 -23.00
CA GLY A 239 12.14 8.77 -23.46
C GLY A 239 10.95 9.71 -23.24
N VAL A 240 10.10 9.40 -22.26
CA VAL A 240 8.90 10.20 -21.93
C VAL A 240 9.05 10.83 -20.54
N ASP A 241 9.04 12.15 -20.52
CA ASP A 241 8.90 12.95 -19.31
C ASP A 241 7.63 13.82 -19.40
N PRO A 242 6.60 13.58 -18.57
CA PRO A 242 5.39 14.42 -18.54
C PRO A 242 5.67 15.89 -18.27
N ALA A 243 6.72 16.23 -17.51
CA ALA A 243 7.08 17.62 -17.22
C ALA A 243 7.62 18.33 -18.47
N GLU A 244 8.28 17.61 -19.38
CA GLU A 244 8.78 18.16 -20.65
C GLU A 244 7.70 18.14 -21.74
N THR A 245 6.92 17.06 -21.80
CA THR A 245 5.90 16.86 -22.84
C THR A 245 4.58 17.60 -22.56
N GLY A 246 4.36 18.04 -21.32
CA GLY A 246 3.14 18.72 -20.89
C GLY A 246 1.89 17.84 -20.90
N THR A 247 2.04 16.52 -21.07
CA THR A 247 0.93 15.56 -21.18
C THR A 247 1.09 14.42 -20.17
N PRO A 248 0.04 14.01 -19.44
CA PRO A 248 0.11 12.84 -18.58
C PRO A 248 0.55 11.58 -19.33
N VAL A 249 1.31 10.71 -18.66
CA VAL A 249 1.66 9.37 -19.17
C VAL A 249 1.16 8.30 -18.22
N THR A 250 0.52 7.27 -18.77
CA THR A 250 -0.01 6.14 -18.01
C THR A 250 0.71 4.85 -18.40
N TYR A 251 1.15 4.09 -17.40
CA TYR A 251 1.69 2.73 -17.54
C TYR A 251 0.79 1.73 -16.82
N THR A 252 0.55 0.59 -17.46
CA THR A 252 -0.01 -0.59 -16.81
C THR A 252 1.12 -1.38 -16.16
N VAL A 253 0.98 -1.69 -14.88
CA VAL A 253 1.96 -2.46 -14.10
C VAL A 253 1.28 -3.71 -13.55
N ASP A 254 1.65 -4.87 -14.09
CA ASP A 254 1.24 -6.17 -13.55
C ASP A 254 2.14 -6.53 -12.36
N VAL A 255 1.53 -6.71 -11.19
CA VAL A 255 2.17 -7.24 -9.98
C VAL A 255 1.70 -8.68 -9.77
N LEU A 256 2.34 -9.44 -8.86
CA LEU A 256 1.95 -10.83 -8.60
C LEU A 256 0.50 -10.98 -8.14
N GLY A 257 -0.05 -9.95 -7.49
CA GLY A 257 -1.42 -9.93 -6.98
C GLY A 257 -2.45 -9.21 -7.84
N GLY A 258 -2.10 -8.80 -9.06
CA GLY A 258 -3.05 -8.18 -9.98
C GLY A 258 -2.43 -7.09 -10.85
N ARG A 259 -3.21 -6.06 -11.14
CA ARG A 259 -2.83 -5.00 -12.08
C ARG A 259 -3.11 -3.63 -11.50
N LEU A 260 -2.17 -2.71 -11.72
CA LEU A 260 -2.27 -1.30 -11.38
C LEU A 260 -2.11 -0.45 -12.64
N SER A 261 -2.78 0.69 -12.68
CA SER A 261 -2.58 1.74 -13.68
C SER A 261 -1.95 2.93 -12.99
N ILE A 262 -0.74 3.27 -13.39
CA ILE A 262 0.02 4.39 -12.81
C ILE A 262 0.07 5.52 -13.83
N THR A 263 -0.36 6.70 -13.42
CA THR A 263 -0.30 7.91 -14.25
C THR A 263 0.64 8.92 -13.60
N GLU A 264 1.64 9.39 -14.34
CA GLU A 264 2.44 10.56 -13.96
C GLU A 264 1.90 11.79 -14.70
N LEU A 265 1.56 12.83 -13.94
CA LEU A 265 1.01 14.09 -14.42
C LEU A 265 2.14 15.07 -14.80
N PRO A 266 1.87 16.10 -15.63
CA PRO A 266 2.88 17.09 -16.02
C PRO A 266 3.48 17.89 -14.88
N ASP A 267 2.76 18.01 -13.76
CA ASP A 267 3.31 18.65 -12.58
C ASP A 267 4.26 17.73 -11.80
N GLY A 268 4.38 16.44 -12.15
CA GLY A 268 5.20 15.44 -11.48
C GLY A 268 4.44 14.59 -10.44
N THR A 269 3.14 14.86 -10.23
CA THR A 269 2.31 14.04 -9.34
C THR A 269 2.09 12.67 -9.97
N VAL A 270 2.27 11.62 -9.17
CA VAL A 270 2.03 10.23 -9.56
C VAL A 270 0.72 9.77 -8.93
N GLU A 271 -0.17 9.23 -9.75
CA GLU A 271 -1.45 8.66 -9.35
C GLU A 271 -1.43 7.16 -9.56
N MET A 272 -1.81 6.41 -8.53
CA MET A 272 -1.97 4.96 -8.61
C MET A 272 -3.45 4.60 -8.60
N THR A 273 -3.92 4.00 -9.69
CA THR A 273 -5.27 3.46 -9.81
C THR A 273 -5.23 1.94 -9.77
N GLY A 274 -6.13 1.34 -9.00
CA GLY A 274 -6.27 -0.12 -8.99
C GLY A 274 -7.49 -0.60 -8.20
N PRO A 275 -7.73 -1.92 -8.25
CA PRO A 275 -8.85 -2.53 -7.55
C PRO A 275 -8.60 -2.56 -6.03
N ALA A 276 -9.71 -2.63 -5.31
CA ALA A 276 -9.78 -3.01 -3.91
C ALA A 276 -11.01 -3.91 -3.71
N GLU A 277 -10.80 -5.06 -3.09
CA GLU A 277 -11.80 -6.11 -2.99
C GLU A 277 -12.08 -6.43 -1.53
N ILE A 278 -13.37 -6.43 -1.15
CA ILE A 278 -13.84 -6.93 0.14
C ILE A 278 -14.14 -8.42 -0.05
N VAL A 279 -13.43 -9.26 0.68
CA VAL A 279 -13.48 -10.71 0.59
C VAL A 279 -14.51 -11.30 1.53
N ALA A 280 -14.58 -10.79 2.76
CA ALA A 280 -15.50 -11.30 3.77
C ALA A 280 -15.83 -10.23 4.79
N GLU A 281 -16.96 -10.41 5.46
CA GLU A 281 -17.46 -9.56 6.53
C GLU A 281 -17.96 -10.43 7.67
N GLY A 282 -17.80 -9.96 8.90
CA GLY A 282 -18.21 -10.73 10.06
C GLY A 282 -18.10 -9.97 11.36
N THR A 283 -18.25 -10.71 12.46
CA THR A 283 -18.01 -10.21 13.82
C THR A 283 -17.04 -11.13 14.52
N PHE A 284 -16.10 -10.57 15.28
CA PHE A 284 -15.23 -11.37 16.13
C PHE A 284 -16.05 -12.13 17.18
N ASP A 285 -15.56 -13.31 17.57
CA ASP A 285 -16.05 -13.96 18.78
C ASP A 285 -15.71 -13.06 20.00
N PRO A 286 -16.69 -12.68 20.83
CA PRO A 286 -16.45 -11.73 21.92
C PRO A 286 -15.44 -12.21 22.97
N ALA A 287 -15.40 -13.52 23.28
CA ALA A 287 -14.48 -14.05 24.27
C ALA A 287 -13.06 -14.11 23.73
N TRP A 288 -12.91 -14.51 22.46
CA TRP A 288 -11.62 -14.48 21.77
C TRP A 288 -11.07 -13.05 21.68
N LEU A 289 -11.89 -12.08 21.27
CA LEU A 289 -11.46 -10.70 21.12
C LEU A 289 -11.11 -10.08 22.47
N ALA A 290 -11.91 -10.30 23.52
CA ALA A 290 -11.57 -9.84 24.86
C ALA A 290 -10.21 -10.38 25.33
N ALA A 291 -9.91 -11.65 25.03
CA ALA A 291 -8.60 -12.24 25.34
C ALA A 291 -7.47 -11.70 24.46
N ALA A 292 -7.75 -11.22 23.25
CA ALA A 292 -6.78 -10.59 22.35
C ALA A 292 -6.44 -9.15 22.77
N LEU A 293 -7.43 -8.43 23.32
CA LEU A 293 -7.31 -7.05 23.79
C LEU A 293 -6.71 -6.91 25.20
N ALA A 294 -6.76 -7.98 25.99
CA ALA A 294 -6.16 -8.05 27.34
C ALA A 294 -4.63 -8.18 27.28
#